data_AF-A0AAD3DUR9-F1
#
_entry.id   AF-A0AAD3DUR9-F1
#
_cell.length_a   1.000
_cell.length_b   1.000
_cell.length_c   1.000
_cell.angle_alpha   90.00
_cell.angle_beta   90.00
_cell.angle_gamma   90.00
#
_symmetry.space_group_name_H-M   'P 1'
#
loop_
_entity.id
_entity.type
_entity.pdbx_description
1 polymer ?
#
loop_
_entity_poly.entity_id
_entity_poly.type
_entity_poly.pdbx_seq_one_letter_code
_entity_poly.pdbx_strand_id
1 'polypeptide(L)'
;VEGAICYCRARCGQEGWLALLDLLLRPPDGRDPDYSAACRVLAAEGAALAPLQLLEALSDSMPLYLAHSTLSRMMGALLHRRRQGQVLRALHRAQNLALRAELAQLQSSRVVVSDETLCRGCQRPLGSKVFYRYPSGVVLCGRCTRPEGDSTPAPE
;
A
#
# COMPACT_ATOMS: atom_id res chain seq x y z
N VAL A 1 3.66 -31.54 -22.66
CA VAL A 1 3.59 -30.76 -21.40
C VAL A 1 4.11 -29.33 -21.58
N GLU A 2 5.34 -29.09 -22.05
CA GLU A 2 5.87 -27.71 -22.23
C GLU A 2 4.96 -26.81 -23.09
N GLY A 3 4.40 -27.33 -24.19
CA GLY A 3 3.45 -26.57 -25.02
C GLY A 3 2.18 -26.16 -24.26
N ALA A 4 1.68 -27.03 -23.36
CA ALA A 4 0.53 -26.73 -22.51
C ALA A 4 0.87 -25.68 -21.45
N ILE A 5 2.07 -25.75 -20.85
CA ILE A 5 2.57 -24.75 -19.91
C ILE A 5 2.67 -23.37 -20.59
N CYS A 6 3.25 -23.30 -21.79
CA CYS A 6 3.33 -22.06 -22.56
C CYS A 6 1.94 -21.50 -22.90
N TYR A 7 1.02 -22.36 -23.30
CA TYR A 7 -0.37 -21.97 -23.56
C TYR A 7 -1.03 -21.39 -22.29
N CYS A 8 -0.91 -22.09 -21.16
CA CYS A 8 -1.50 -21.63 -19.89
C CYS A 8 -0.90 -20.32 -19.41
N ARG A 9 0.41 -20.11 -19.55
CA ARG A 9 1.04 -18.81 -19.24
C ARG A 9 0.53 -17.67 -20.10
N ALA A 10 0.30 -17.92 -21.38
CA ALA A 10 -0.11 -16.88 -22.31
C ALA A 10 -1.61 -16.56 -22.24
N ARG A 11 -2.45 -17.54 -21.90
CA ARG A 11 -3.89 -17.47 -22.13
C ARG A 11 -4.78 -17.96 -20.99
N CYS A 12 -4.25 -18.60 -19.96
CA CYS A 12 -5.06 -19.14 -18.89
C CYS A 12 -4.96 -18.30 -17.60
N GLY A 13 -6.12 -18.09 -16.96
CA GLY A 13 -6.19 -17.70 -15.55
C GLY A 13 -5.94 -18.90 -14.63
N GLN A 14 -6.13 -18.69 -13.32
CA GLN A 14 -5.94 -19.71 -12.29
C GLN A 14 -6.72 -21.01 -12.56
N GLU A 15 -7.94 -20.91 -13.10
CA GLU A 15 -8.78 -22.05 -13.45
C GLU A 15 -8.16 -22.96 -14.54
N GLY A 16 -7.49 -22.36 -15.54
CA GLY A 16 -6.88 -23.15 -16.60
C GLY A 16 -5.65 -23.94 -16.14
N TRP A 17 -4.95 -23.46 -15.11
CA TRP A 17 -3.88 -24.20 -14.46
C TRP A 17 -4.40 -25.37 -13.62
N LEU A 18 -5.49 -25.17 -12.90
CA LEU A 18 -6.14 -26.24 -12.13
C LEU A 18 -6.70 -27.31 -13.07
N ALA A 19 -7.35 -26.92 -14.17
CA ALA A 19 -7.82 -27.86 -15.19
C ALA A 19 -6.69 -28.68 -15.82
N LEU A 20 -5.52 -28.07 -16.08
CA LEU A 20 -4.35 -28.78 -16.57
C LEU A 20 -3.82 -29.78 -15.53
N LEU A 21 -3.80 -29.42 -14.25
CA LEU A 21 -3.41 -30.32 -13.16
C LEU A 21 -4.39 -31.49 -13.03
N ASP A 22 -5.70 -31.22 -13.08
CA ASP A 22 -6.72 -32.28 -13.05
C ASP A 22 -6.59 -33.25 -14.21
N LEU A 23 -6.32 -32.76 -15.42
CA LEU A 23 -6.11 -33.61 -16.59
C LEU A 23 -4.92 -34.56 -16.42
N LEU A 24 -3.86 -34.11 -15.73
CA LEU A 24 -2.64 -34.90 -15.51
C LEU A 24 -2.76 -35.87 -14.33
N LEU A 25 -3.50 -35.47 -13.28
CA LEU A 25 -3.69 -36.26 -12.06
C LEU A 25 -4.88 -37.21 -12.13
N ARG A 26 -5.89 -36.89 -12.94
CA ARG A 26 -7.14 -37.65 -13.11
C ARG A 26 -7.51 -37.69 -14.60
N PRO A 27 -6.70 -38.34 -15.45
CA PRO A 27 -6.97 -38.39 -16.88
C PRO A 27 -8.31 -39.12 -17.17
N PRO A 28 -9.18 -38.55 -18.04
CA PRO A 28 -10.51 -39.12 -18.32
C PRO A 28 -10.44 -40.43 -19.12
N ASP A 29 -9.33 -40.68 -19.80
CA ASP A 29 -9.14 -41.82 -20.72
C ASP A 29 -8.79 -43.13 -19.99
N GLY A 30 -8.86 -43.17 -18.65
CA GLY A 30 -8.46 -44.33 -17.84
C GLY A 30 -6.95 -44.63 -17.87
N ARG A 31 -6.14 -43.67 -18.33
CA ARG A 31 -4.68 -43.76 -18.28
C ARG A 31 -4.17 -43.60 -16.85
N ASP A 32 -2.94 -44.04 -16.63
CA ASP A 32 -2.27 -43.74 -15.37
C ASP A 32 -1.94 -42.23 -15.27
N PRO A 33 -2.02 -41.66 -14.06
CA PRO A 33 -1.69 -40.26 -13.83
C PRO A 33 -0.21 -39.95 -14.10
N ASP A 34 0.06 -38.83 -14.76
CA ASP A 34 1.42 -38.37 -15.04
C ASP A 34 1.88 -37.39 -13.96
N TYR A 35 2.36 -37.96 -12.84
CA TYR A 35 2.86 -37.19 -11.70
C TYR A 35 4.10 -36.35 -12.04
N SER A 36 4.93 -36.80 -12.98
CA SER A 36 6.13 -36.05 -13.40
C SER A 36 5.74 -34.77 -14.14
N ALA A 37 4.79 -34.88 -15.07
CA ALA A 37 4.22 -33.72 -15.75
C ALA A 37 3.51 -32.78 -14.77
N ALA A 38 2.73 -33.32 -13.84
CA ALA A 38 2.05 -32.52 -12.81
C ALA A 38 3.07 -31.74 -11.96
N CYS A 39 4.15 -32.38 -11.49
CA CYS A 39 5.22 -31.71 -10.75
C CYS A 39 5.89 -30.58 -11.55
N ARG A 40 6.03 -30.73 -12.87
CA ARG A 40 6.54 -29.67 -13.74
C ARG A 40 5.57 -28.49 -13.91
N VAL A 41 4.27 -28.77 -14.00
CA VAL A 41 3.23 -27.73 -14.02
C VAL A 41 3.21 -26.96 -12.69
N LEU A 42 3.26 -27.68 -11.56
CA LEU A 42 3.38 -27.10 -10.22
C LEU A 42 4.63 -26.23 -10.08
N ALA A 43 5.77 -26.68 -10.61
CA ALA A 43 7.02 -25.91 -10.57
C ALA A 43 6.99 -24.66 -11.44
N ALA A 44 6.21 -24.69 -12.54
CA ALA A 44 6.15 -23.61 -13.51
C ALA A 44 5.33 -22.40 -13.02
N GLU A 45 4.20 -22.63 -12.34
CA GLU A 45 3.25 -21.57 -11.97
C GLU A 45 2.65 -21.71 -10.55
N GLY A 46 3.05 -22.73 -9.79
CA GLY A 46 2.40 -23.04 -8.51
C GLY A 46 2.47 -21.91 -7.47
N ALA A 47 3.46 -21.02 -7.53
CA ALA A 47 3.56 -19.87 -6.63
C ALA A 47 2.48 -18.79 -6.87
N ALA A 48 1.83 -18.79 -8.04
CA ALA A 48 0.74 -17.88 -8.38
C ALA A 48 -0.64 -18.48 -8.09
N LEU A 49 -0.73 -19.79 -7.87
CA LEU A 49 -1.98 -20.48 -7.54
C LEU A 49 -2.30 -20.33 -6.05
N ALA A 50 -3.61 -20.31 -5.71
CA ALA A 50 -4.03 -20.34 -4.32
C ALA A 50 -3.56 -21.65 -3.67
N PRO A 51 -2.80 -21.61 -2.56
CA PRO A 51 -2.15 -22.80 -2.01
C PRO A 51 -3.15 -23.87 -1.55
N LEU A 52 -4.30 -23.45 -1.03
CA LEU A 52 -5.35 -24.37 -0.56
C LEU A 52 -6.00 -25.10 -1.75
N GLN A 53 -6.40 -24.35 -2.78
CA GLN A 53 -6.98 -24.95 -4.00
C GLN A 53 -6.00 -25.91 -4.68
N LEU A 54 -4.70 -25.60 -4.64
CA LEU A 54 -3.68 -26.48 -5.17
C LEU A 54 -3.54 -27.77 -4.36
N LEU A 55 -3.61 -27.69 -3.03
CA LEU A 55 -3.59 -28.88 -2.17
C LEU A 55 -4.85 -29.74 -2.36
N GLU A 56 -6.01 -29.11 -2.54
CA GLU A 56 -7.28 -29.79 -2.85
C GLU A 56 -7.25 -30.47 -4.23
N ALA A 57 -6.54 -29.88 -5.20
CA ALA A 57 -6.39 -30.45 -6.53
C ALA A 57 -5.50 -31.70 -6.55
N LEU A 58 -4.53 -31.81 -5.63
CA LEU A 58 -3.69 -33.01 -5.51
C LEU A 58 -4.57 -34.22 -5.17
N SER A 59 -4.48 -35.27 -5.98
CA SER A 59 -5.20 -36.52 -5.72
C SER A 59 -4.62 -37.26 -4.51
N ASP A 60 -5.47 -37.88 -3.69
CA ASP A 60 -5.04 -38.72 -2.56
C ASP A 60 -4.10 -39.87 -2.96
N SER A 61 -4.17 -40.29 -4.22
CA SER A 61 -3.30 -41.31 -4.81
C SER A 61 -1.88 -40.82 -5.15
N MET A 62 -1.63 -39.50 -5.14
CA MET A 62 -0.34 -38.94 -5.53
C MET A 62 0.66 -39.07 -4.38
N PRO A 63 1.81 -39.74 -4.59
CA PRO A 63 2.85 -39.79 -3.58
C PRO A 63 3.45 -38.40 -3.32
N LEU A 64 3.24 -37.86 -2.11
CA LEU A 64 3.67 -36.51 -1.74
C LEU A 64 5.18 -36.27 -1.90
N TYR A 65 6.00 -37.31 -1.76
CA TYR A 65 7.46 -37.18 -1.91
C TYR A 65 7.88 -36.69 -3.31
N LEU A 66 7.09 -36.99 -4.35
CA LEU A 66 7.35 -36.55 -5.73
C LEU A 66 7.16 -35.04 -5.90
N ALA A 67 6.24 -34.44 -5.15
CA ALA A 67 5.95 -33.01 -5.18
C ALA A 67 6.70 -32.23 -4.09
N HIS A 68 7.39 -32.90 -3.15
CA HIS A 68 7.96 -32.29 -1.95
C HIS A 68 8.87 -31.08 -2.25
N SER A 69 9.81 -31.25 -3.20
CA SER A 69 10.75 -30.18 -3.57
C SER A 69 10.04 -28.97 -4.19
N THR A 70 9.03 -29.22 -5.01
CA THR A 70 8.20 -28.20 -5.66
C THR A 70 7.34 -27.46 -4.65
N LEU A 71 6.60 -28.19 -3.81
CA LEU A 71 5.74 -27.64 -2.77
C LEU A 71 6.55 -26.82 -1.75
N SER A 72 7.71 -27.31 -1.33
CA SER A 72 8.58 -26.60 -0.38
C SER A 72 9.04 -25.25 -0.94
N ARG A 73 9.43 -25.22 -2.22
CA ARG A 73 9.83 -23.98 -2.91
C ARG A 73 8.68 -22.99 -3.01
N MET A 74 7.49 -23.47 -3.39
CA MET A 74 6.28 -22.67 -3.49
C MET A 74 5.89 -22.06 -2.14
N MET A 75 5.81 -22.88 -1.09
CA MET A 75 5.52 -22.42 0.27
C MET A 75 6.54 -21.38 0.74
N GLY A 76 7.82 -21.58 0.44
CA GLY A 76 8.87 -20.59 0.71
C GLY A 76 8.59 -19.25 0.02
N ALA A 77 8.25 -19.26 -1.27
CA ALA A 77 7.92 -18.06 -2.02
C ALA A 77 6.68 -17.33 -1.48
N LEU A 78 5.63 -18.08 -1.11
CA LEU A 78 4.39 -17.53 -0.54
C LEU A 78 4.63 -16.87 0.82
N LEU A 79 5.37 -17.55 1.70
CA LEU A 79 5.75 -17.00 3.01
C LEU A 79 6.63 -15.76 2.85
N HIS A 80 7.57 -15.78 1.92
CA HIS A 80 8.41 -14.63 1.62
C HIS A 80 7.57 -13.44 1.15
N ARG A 81 6.69 -13.63 0.17
CA ARG A 81 5.78 -12.58 -0.33
C ARG A 81 4.87 -12.04 0.78
N ARG A 82 4.34 -12.90 1.64
CA ARG A 82 3.54 -12.51 2.81
C ARG A 82 4.35 -11.63 3.77
N ARG A 83 5.57 -12.02 4.13
CA ARG A 83 6.46 -11.26 5.02
C ARG A 83 6.83 -9.92 4.40
N GLN A 84 7.24 -9.90 3.13
CA GLN A 84 7.50 -8.66 2.39
C GLN A 84 6.30 -7.72 2.39
N GLY A 85 5.10 -8.25 2.10
CA GLY A 85 3.87 -7.46 2.13
C GLY A 85 3.50 -6.94 3.53
N GLN A 86 3.84 -7.66 4.60
CA GLN A 86 3.70 -7.16 5.98
C GLN A 86 4.66 -6.01 6.26
N VAL A 87 5.93 -6.14 5.86
CA VAL A 87 6.95 -5.08 6.02
C VAL A 87 6.54 -3.82 5.26
N LEU A 88 6.16 -3.94 3.99
CA LEU A 88 5.74 -2.81 3.16
C LEU A 88 4.51 -2.10 3.76
N ARG A 89 3.49 -2.86 4.20
CA ARG A 89 2.32 -2.27 4.86
C ARG A 89 2.68 -1.51 6.13
N ALA A 90 3.58 -2.07 6.95
CA ALA A 90 4.03 -1.42 8.18
C ALA A 90 4.78 -0.12 7.89
N LEU A 91 5.69 -0.12 6.89
CA LEU A 91 6.43 1.06 6.46
C LEU A 91 5.49 2.17 5.95
N HIS A 92 4.56 1.84 5.05
CA HIS A 92 3.58 2.82 4.56
C HIS A 92 2.71 3.38 5.68
N ARG A 93 2.31 2.55 6.66
CA ARG A 93 1.56 3.01 7.83
C ARG A 93 2.37 3.98 8.66
N ALA A 94 3.64 3.68 8.92
CA ALA A 94 4.54 4.55 9.70
C ALA A 94 4.75 5.90 9.00
N GLN A 95 5.02 5.90 7.69
CA GLN A 95 5.19 7.12 6.90
C GLN A 95 3.92 7.98 6.89
N ASN A 96 2.76 7.37 6.64
CA ASN A 96 1.49 8.09 6.62
C ASN A 96 1.17 8.69 7.99
N LEU A 97 1.43 7.97 9.09
CA LEU A 97 1.26 8.50 10.43
C LEU A 97 2.18 9.69 10.71
N ALA A 98 3.45 9.61 10.31
CA ALA A 98 4.41 10.70 10.49
C ALA A 98 3.98 11.96 9.72
N LEU A 99 3.60 11.83 8.45
CA LEU A 99 3.11 12.95 7.64
C LEU A 99 1.82 13.56 8.20
N ARG A 100 0.90 12.72 8.70
CA ARG A 100 -0.32 13.22 9.35
C ARG A 100 -0.02 13.98 10.63
N ALA A 101 0.96 13.53 11.42
CA ALA A 101 1.38 14.23 12.63
C ALA A 101 2.01 15.59 12.28
N GLU A 102 2.89 15.64 11.27
CA GLU A 102 3.47 16.89 10.78
C GLU A 102 2.39 17.86 10.27
N LEU A 103 1.46 17.37 9.46
CA LEU A 103 0.33 18.17 8.97
C LEU A 103 -0.51 18.70 10.14
N ALA A 104 -0.80 17.88 11.15
CA ALA A 104 -1.53 18.30 12.34
C ALA A 104 -0.78 19.38 13.13
N GLN A 105 0.55 19.28 13.26
CA GLN A 105 1.38 20.31 13.92
C GLN A 105 1.38 21.63 13.13
N LEU A 106 1.50 21.57 11.80
CA LEU A 106 1.41 22.76 10.97
C LEU A 106 0.02 23.42 11.10
N GLN A 107 -1.04 22.61 11.08
CA GLN A 107 -2.41 23.08 11.23
C GLN A 107 -2.76 23.58 12.64
N SER A 108 -2.16 23.04 13.70
CA SER A 108 -2.41 23.52 15.07
C SER A 108 -1.94 24.97 15.26
N SER A 109 -1.00 25.42 14.43
CA SER A 109 -0.51 26.78 14.43
C SER A 109 -1.31 27.74 13.52
N ARG A 110 -2.37 27.25 12.85
CA ARG A 110 -3.22 28.06 11.97
C ARG A 110 -3.83 29.23 12.74
N VAL A 111 -3.76 30.41 12.14
CA VAL A 111 -4.51 31.59 12.60
C VAL A 111 -5.55 31.92 11.54
N VAL A 112 -6.81 32.06 11.96
CA VAL A 112 -7.89 32.54 11.08
C VAL A 112 -8.02 34.03 11.28
N VAL A 113 -7.82 34.79 10.20
CA VAL A 113 -8.03 36.24 10.18
C VAL A 113 -9.36 36.51 9.49
N SER A 114 -10.25 37.16 10.22
CA SER A 114 -11.56 37.66 9.77
C SER A 114 -11.59 39.18 9.88
N ASP A 115 -12.66 39.82 9.42
CA ASP A 115 -12.81 41.27 9.51
C ASP A 115 -12.80 41.78 10.97
N GLU A 116 -13.23 40.95 11.92
CA GLU A 116 -13.23 41.23 13.36
C GLU A 116 -11.86 41.01 14.03
N THR A 117 -10.86 40.49 13.31
CA THR A 117 -9.57 40.17 13.93
C THR A 117 -8.76 41.44 14.18
N LEU A 118 -8.46 41.69 15.46
CA LEU A 118 -7.75 42.89 15.90
C LEU A 118 -6.22 42.69 15.93
N CYS A 119 -5.48 43.74 15.60
CA CYS A 119 -4.04 43.80 15.80
C CYS A 119 -3.69 43.76 17.30
N ARG A 120 -2.78 42.86 17.72
CA ARG A 120 -2.38 42.79 19.14
C ARG A 120 -1.66 44.05 19.66
N GLY A 121 -1.03 44.84 18.80
CA GLY A 121 -0.34 46.08 19.16
C GLY A 121 -1.28 47.28 19.31
N CYS A 122 -2.11 47.57 18.30
CA CYS A 122 -2.94 48.78 18.26
C CYS A 122 -4.45 48.53 18.44
N GLN A 123 -4.88 47.29 18.61
CA GLN A 123 -6.29 46.88 18.80
C GLN A 123 -7.26 47.30 17.67
N ARG A 124 -6.75 47.74 16.51
CA ARG A 124 -7.57 48.06 15.32
C ARG A 124 -7.84 46.80 14.49
N PRO A 125 -9.01 46.71 13.81
CA PRO A 125 -9.30 45.60 12.92
C PRO A 125 -8.31 45.52 11.76
N LEU A 126 -7.86 44.30 11.49
CA LEU A 126 -6.92 43.97 10.42
C LEU A 126 -7.62 44.03 9.06
N GLY A 127 -8.82 43.43 8.93
CA GLY A 127 -9.58 43.40 7.67
C GLY A 127 -8.72 43.01 6.47
N SER A 128 -8.75 43.82 5.42
CA SER A 128 -7.96 43.64 4.19
C SER A 128 -6.52 44.22 4.22
N LYS A 129 -6.04 44.68 5.38
CA LYS A 129 -4.71 45.31 5.49
C LYS A 129 -3.60 44.27 5.53
N VAL A 130 -2.38 44.67 5.15
CA VAL A 130 -1.18 43.83 5.32
C VAL A 130 -0.94 43.52 6.80
N PHE A 131 -0.85 42.24 7.11
CA PHE A 131 -0.62 41.70 8.46
C PHE A 131 0.54 40.70 8.47
N TYR A 132 1.11 40.52 9.65
CA TYR A 132 2.22 39.59 9.90
C TYR A 132 1.81 38.63 11.00
N ARG A 133 2.01 37.33 10.76
CA ARG A 133 1.79 36.25 11.74
C ARG A 133 3.13 35.81 12.32
N TYR A 134 3.26 35.87 13.64
CA TYR A 134 4.42 35.33 14.35
C TYR A 134 4.21 33.85 14.73
N PRO A 135 5.29 33.07 14.95
CA PRO A 135 5.19 31.69 15.41
C PRO A 135 4.40 31.49 16.71
N SER A 136 4.30 32.52 17.55
CA SER A 136 3.48 32.54 18.78
C SER A 136 1.97 32.60 18.53
N GLY A 137 1.51 32.73 17.29
CA GLY A 137 0.10 32.94 16.94
C GLY A 137 -0.36 34.40 17.04
N VAL A 138 0.52 35.31 17.47
CA VAL A 138 0.27 36.74 17.49
C VAL A 138 0.23 37.29 16.06
N VAL A 139 -0.80 38.11 15.76
CA VAL A 139 -0.94 38.82 14.49
C VAL A 139 -0.82 40.32 14.72
N LEU A 140 0.02 40.97 13.92
CA LEU A 140 0.26 42.42 13.95
C LEU A 140 0.02 43.03 12.58
N CYS A 141 -0.44 44.28 12.54
CA CYS A 141 -0.49 45.05 11.31
C CYS A 141 0.91 45.52 10.91
N GLY A 142 1.12 45.85 9.64
CA GLY A 142 2.45 46.26 9.15
C GLY A 142 3.05 47.52 9.78
N ARG A 143 2.25 48.35 10.48
CA ARG A 143 2.78 49.47 11.28
C ARG A 143 3.38 48.99 12.61
N CYS A 144 2.70 48.07 13.30
CA CYS A 144 3.14 47.55 14.60
C CYS A 144 4.36 46.61 14.51
N THR A 145 4.74 46.16 13.32
CA THR A 145 5.92 45.32 13.09
C THR A 145 7.21 46.11 12.85
N ARG A 146 7.13 47.43 12.64
CA ARG A 146 8.33 48.27 12.44
C ARG A 146 8.82 48.75 13.81
N PRO A 147 10.11 48.54 14.15
CA PRO A 147 10.64 48.91 15.46
C PRO A 147 10.77 50.42 15.69
N GLU A 148 10.47 51.30 14.73
CA GLU A 148 10.54 52.76 14.92
C GLU A 148 9.32 53.50 14.34
N GLY A 149 8.61 54.20 15.25
CA GLY A 149 8.01 55.52 15.09
C GLY A 149 6.95 55.75 14.00
N ASP A 150 5.67 55.70 14.37
CA ASP A 150 4.86 56.93 14.29
C ASP A 150 3.52 56.73 15.03
N SER A 151 3.53 57.10 16.31
CA SER A 151 2.33 57.51 17.02
C SER A 151 1.92 58.89 16.53
N THR A 152 1.42 59.00 15.31
CA THR A 152 0.52 60.11 14.95
C THR A 152 -0.92 59.60 15.10
N PRO A 153 -1.68 60.08 16.09
CA PRO A 153 -3.12 59.85 16.10
C PRO A 153 -3.71 60.50 14.84
N ALA A 154 -4.66 59.79 14.21
CA ALA A 154 -5.40 60.34 13.08
C ALA A 154 -6.15 61.60 13.55
N PRO A 155 -6.22 62.68 12.73
CA PRO A 155 -7.06 63.83 13.07
C PRO A 155 -8.54 63.43 12.97
N GLU A 156 -9.33 64.13 13.77
CA GLU A 156 -10.78 64.01 14.02
C GLU A 156 -11.65 64.01 12.76
#